data_AF-A0ABD2VUV0-F1
#
_entry.id   AF-A0ABD2VUV0-F1
#
_cell.length_a   1.000
_cell.length_b   1.000
_cell.length_c   1.000
_cell.angle_alpha   90.00
_cell.angle_beta   90.00
_cell.angle_gamma   90.00
#
_symmetry.space_group_name_H-M   'P 1'
#
loop_
_entity.id
_entity.type
_entity.pdbx_description
1 polymer ?
#
loop_
_entity_poly.entity_id
_entity_poly.type
_entity_poly.pdbx_seq_one_letter_code
_entity_poly.pdbx_strand_id
1 'polypeptide(L)'
;MLFNYFLFLTNISLLLNNALAWITEEEYIGRETFDYDIYLQEPEEDRVLLGSNSKLYLAESDQYGSIKYKTLSYPVPSLKSQSTTHQKSQTKTKSTLGSDTLYPQILAVLDYENYIAYDKNIEKIAHSMAGFWNIVDLRYRTWKDPHIRLHLAGVVIPTNPNAVPYLTNTIGNKVSDPKPLEAMKQAGIYFFENLNSTQEIPRNSYDVVMLLTNRFLKEGAGLGGVGGACFGKWSTAIMTHRPKRENDYWIAAGAAHELGHLFGAQHDGEETAKSCHANAGHVMSGNRGRNAFTWSECSIRDMRTFFKSDRAQCLKNKPNIGTPYPRILPGLFTTRDQQCKDQYRFGAPSLFADVTVDNQLKQCYTQPCSIIYNGQKRNVDFPLPPLDGTSCGKDKLLYNVQKYFTYTLLPHACMEVSANGRKIDELTPLLLKPRGTDVFNEELLSFVSDVH
;
A
#
# COMPACT_ATOMS: atom_id res chain seq x y z
N MET A 1 -6.87 -23.50 47.15
CA MET A 1 -7.43 -23.75 45.79
C MET A 1 -8.49 -22.72 45.34
N LEU A 2 -8.61 -21.54 45.96
CA LEU A 2 -9.53 -20.47 45.52
C LEU A 2 -8.83 -19.14 45.17
N PHE A 3 -7.51 -19.06 45.30
CA PHE A 3 -6.75 -17.83 45.00
C PHE A 3 -6.20 -17.77 43.56
N ASN A 4 -6.10 -18.92 42.87
CA ASN A 4 -5.62 -19.02 41.48
C ASN A 4 -6.71 -18.83 40.41
N TYR A 5 -7.98 -18.76 40.79
CA TYR A 5 -9.09 -18.50 39.85
C TYR A 5 -9.33 -17.00 39.63
N PHE A 6 -8.97 -16.16 40.62
CA PHE A 6 -9.15 -14.70 40.55
C PHE A 6 -8.13 -14.00 39.63
N LEU A 7 -6.89 -14.53 39.53
CA LEU A 7 -5.85 -14.00 38.63
C LEU A 7 -6.07 -14.36 37.14
N PHE A 8 -6.92 -15.36 36.86
CA PHE A 8 -7.26 -15.76 35.50
C PHE A 8 -8.40 -14.91 34.92
N LEU A 9 -9.32 -14.43 35.76
CA LEU A 9 -10.43 -13.57 35.34
C LEU A 9 -10.05 -12.09 35.19
N THR A 10 -9.04 -11.60 35.92
CA THR A 10 -8.55 -10.21 35.77
C THR A 10 -7.68 -10.00 34.53
N ASN A 11 -7.06 -11.05 33.97
CA ASN A 11 -6.33 -10.95 32.70
C ASN A 11 -7.24 -11.01 31.47
N ILE A 12 -8.40 -11.65 31.56
CA ILE A 12 -9.38 -11.68 30.46
C ILE A 12 -10.14 -10.35 30.35
N SER A 13 -10.39 -9.66 31.48
CA SER A 13 -11.00 -8.32 31.44
C SER A 13 -10.05 -7.25 30.89
N LEU A 14 -8.74 -7.34 31.13
CA LEU A 14 -7.76 -6.44 30.49
C LEU A 14 -7.61 -6.69 28.98
N LEU A 15 -7.72 -7.96 28.53
CA LEU A 15 -7.70 -8.31 27.10
C LEU A 15 -8.99 -7.92 26.37
N LEU A 16 -10.14 -7.92 27.05
CA LEU A 16 -11.41 -7.43 26.49
C LEU A 16 -11.52 -5.90 26.51
N ASN A 17 -10.98 -5.22 27.52
CA ASN A 17 -11.01 -3.75 27.58
C ASN A 17 -10.07 -3.09 26.55
N ASN A 18 -8.99 -3.75 26.14
CA ASN A 18 -8.15 -3.27 25.04
C ASN A 18 -8.71 -3.58 23.63
N ALA A 19 -9.70 -4.49 23.53
CA ALA A 19 -10.40 -4.79 22.28
C ALA A 19 -11.66 -3.95 22.07
N LEU A 20 -12.17 -3.28 23.12
CA LEU A 20 -13.41 -2.50 23.12
C LEU A 20 -13.22 -0.98 23.25
N ALA A 21 -11.98 -0.48 23.31
CA ALA A 21 -11.70 0.97 23.25
C ALA A 21 -11.84 1.57 21.83
N TRP A 22 -12.41 0.82 20.89
CA TRP A 22 -12.85 1.33 19.59
C TRP A 22 -14.34 1.61 19.69
N ILE A 23 -14.71 2.88 19.51
CA ILE A 23 -16.06 3.48 19.44
C ILE A 23 -16.42 4.24 20.73
N THR A 24 -16.77 5.53 20.54
CA THR A 24 -17.08 6.61 21.51
C THR A 24 -15.82 7.30 22.07
N GLU A 25 -15.56 8.60 21.95
CA GLU A 25 -16.38 9.79 21.68
C GLU A 25 -15.67 10.78 20.75
N GLU A 26 -16.49 11.58 20.07
CA GLU A 26 -16.15 12.79 19.36
C GLU A 26 -15.67 13.86 20.35
N GLU A 27 -14.44 14.35 20.25
CA GLU A 27 -14.15 15.78 20.39
C GLU A 27 -12.69 16.10 20.03
N TYR A 28 -12.54 17.27 19.41
CA TYR A 28 -11.34 17.93 18.90
C TYR A 28 -10.92 17.66 17.45
N ILE A 29 -11.17 18.72 16.68
CA ILE A 29 -11.14 18.89 15.24
C ILE A 29 -9.69 19.00 14.75
N GLY A 30 -9.37 18.15 13.77
CA GLY A 30 -8.18 18.18 12.94
C GLY A 30 -8.34 17.14 11.84
N ARG A 31 -9.17 17.46 10.84
CA ARG A 31 -9.46 16.57 9.68
C ARG A 31 -8.24 16.52 8.75
N GLU A 32 -7.26 15.68 9.06
CA GLU A 32 -6.21 15.33 8.09
C GLU A 32 -6.53 13.98 7.44
N THR A 33 -7.63 13.94 6.70
CA THR A 33 -7.88 12.84 5.76
C THR A 33 -6.91 12.97 4.60
N PHE A 34 -6.30 11.86 4.16
CA PHE A 34 -5.45 11.82 2.96
C PHE A 34 -6.17 12.49 1.77
N ASP A 35 -5.53 13.51 1.20
CA ASP A 35 -6.03 14.21 0.04
C ASP A 35 -5.53 13.52 -1.23
N TYR A 36 -6.38 12.68 -1.82
CA TYR A 36 -6.14 12.02 -3.09
C TYR A 36 -6.09 13.00 -4.27
N ASP A 37 -6.47 14.27 -4.10
CA ASP A 37 -6.32 15.29 -5.13
C ASP A 37 -4.87 15.47 -5.52
N ILE A 38 -3.94 15.25 -4.58
CA ILE A 38 -2.51 15.32 -4.84
C ILE A 38 -2.12 14.39 -5.99
N TYR A 39 -2.65 13.17 -6.03
CA TYR A 39 -2.35 12.21 -7.11
C TYR A 39 -3.11 12.53 -8.40
N LEU A 40 -4.38 12.92 -8.29
CA LEU A 40 -5.26 13.13 -9.46
C LEU A 40 -5.07 14.48 -10.17
N GLN A 41 -4.35 15.42 -9.57
CA GLN A 41 -3.98 16.72 -10.17
C GLN A 41 -2.60 16.70 -10.85
N GLU A 42 -1.72 15.75 -10.52
CA GLU A 42 -0.39 15.66 -11.11
C GLU A 42 -0.42 15.31 -12.61
N PRO A 43 0.50 15.78 -13.46
CA PRO A 43 0.62 15.30 -14.84
C PRO A 43 0.75 13.77 -14.92
N GLU A 44 0.22 13.13 -15.96
CA GLU A 44 0.30 11.66 -16.13
C GLU A 44 1.77 11.17 -16.08
N GLU A 45 2.69 11.97 -16.61
CA GLU A 45 4.15 11.72 -16.56
C GLU A 45 4.75 11.75 -15.15
N ASP A 46 4.11 12.42 -14.18
CA ASP A 46 4.54 12.51 -12.78
C ASP A 46 3.90 11.42 -11.90
N ARG A 47 2.92 10.68 -12.45
CA ARG A 47 2.19 9.58 -11.77
C ARG A 47 2.79 8.20 -11.96
N VAL A 48 3.90 8.08 -12.68
CA VAL A 48 4.43 6.78 -13.10
C VAL A 48 5.26 6.13 -11.99
N LEU A 49 4.69 5.10 -11.37
CA LEU A 49 5.39 4.23 -10.41
C LEU A 49 6.29 3.19 -11.09
N LEU A 50 5.84 2.64 -12.21
CA LEU A 50 6.53 1.57 -12.92
C LEU A 50 6.29 1.67 -14.44
N GLY A 51 7.23 1.14 -15.21
CA GLY A 51 7.15 1.16 -16.67
C GLY A 51 7.78 -0.08 -17.30
N SER A 52 8.03 -0.02 -18.61
CA SER A 52 8.58 -1.15 -19.36
C SER A 52 9.95 -1.60 -18.86
N ASN A 53 10.68 -0.76 -18.13
CA ASN A 53 11.96 -1.09 -17.53
C ASN A 53 11.85 -1.69 -16.12
N SER A 54 10.68 -1.61 -15.49
CA SER A 54 10.37 -2.36 -14.29
C SER A 54 10.14 -3.83 -14.67
N LYS A 55 10.95 -4.74 -14.11
CA LYS A 55 10.92 -6.16 -14.50
C LYS A 55 10.45 -7.08 -13.38
N LEU A 56 9.94 -8.24 -13.76
CA LEU A 56 9.76 -9.38 -12.86
C LEU A 56 10.95 -10.31 -13.05
N TYR A 57 11.63 -10.67 -11.96
CA TYR A 57 12.78 -11.55 -11.97
C TYR A 57 12.39 -12.88 -11.31
N LEU A 58 12.10 -13.90 -12.12
CA LEU A 58 11.88 -15.24 -11.60
C LEU A 58 13.23 -15.82 -11.15
N ALA A 59 13.39 -16.04 -9.86
CA ALA A 59 14.62 -16.54 -9.27
C ALA A 59 14.52 -18.04 -9.02
N GLU A 60 15.51 -18.79 -9.48
CA GLU A 60 15.61 -20.24 -9.27
C GLU A 60 17.03 -20.60 -8.84
N SER A 61 17.17 -21.33 -7.72
CA SER A 61 18.47 -21.92 -7.35
C SER A 61 18.62 -23.29 -7.99
N ASP A 62 19.79 -23.54 -8.56
CA ASP A 62 20.19 -24.87 -9.00
C ASP A 62 20.71 -25.74 -7.83
N GLN A 63 21.09 -26.98 -8.15
CA GLN A 63 21.60 -27.97 -7.19
C GLN A 63 22.94 -27.58 -6.53
N TYR A 64 23.68 -26.64 -7.11
CA TYR A 64 24.96 -26.15 -6.60
C TYR A 64 24.80 -24.86 -5.77
N GLY A 65 23.56 -24.38 -5.59
CA GLY A 65 23.26 -23.16 -4.87
C GLY A 65 23.45 -21.88 -5.70
N SER A 66 23.67 -22.00 -7.00
CA SER A 66 23.74 -20.82 -7.89
C SER A 66 22.32 -20.37 -8.22
N ILE A 67 22.04 -19.08 -8.03
CA ILE A 67 20.74 -18.47 -8.29
C ILE A 67 20.74 -17.91 -9.71
N LYS A 68 19.74 -18.27 -10.51
CA LYS A 68 19.54 -17.75 -11.87
C LYS A 68 18.25 -16.95 -11.92
N TYR A 69 18.28 -15.88 -12.72
CA TYR A 69 17.12 -15.01 -12.92
C TYR A 69 16.61 -15.09 -14.35
N LYS A 70 15.33 -15.40 -14.50
CA LYS A 70 14.60 -15.22 -15.76
C LYS A 70 13.81 -13.91 -15.69
N THR A 71 14.18 -12.98 -16.56
CA THR A 71 13.54 -11.66 -16.65
C THR A 71 12.26 -11.73 -17.47
N LEU A 72 11.16 -11.23 -16.91
CA LEU A 72 9.87 -11.07 -17.56
C LEU A 72 9.43 -9.60 -17.52
N SER A 73 8.60 -9.20 -18.48
CA SER A 73 7.89 -7.93 -18.43
C SER A 73 6.61 -8.08 -17.61
N TYR A 74 6.12 -6.97 -17.04
CA TYR A 74 4.81 -6.97 -16.40
C TYR A 74 3.72 -7.34 -17.41
N PRO A 75 2.80 -8.25 -17.07
CA PRO A 75 1.67 -8.57 -17.93
C PRO A 75 0.80 -7.33 -18.08
N VAL A 76 0.41 -6.99 -19.31
CA VAL A 76 -0.63 -5.97 -19.52
C VAL A 76 -1.97 -6.68 -19.33
N PRO A 77 -2.86 -6.20 -18.45
CA PRO A 77 -4.16 -6.84 -18.26
C PRO A 77 -4.90 -6.92 -19.59
N SER A 78 -5.37 -8.12 -19.94
CA SER A 78 -6.23 -8.30 -21.10
C SER A 78 -7.62 -7.75 -20.80
N LEU A 79 -7.79 -6.42 -20.91
CA LEU A 79 -9.11 -5.84 -21.07
C LEU A 79 -9.66 -6.39 -22.39
N LYS A 80 -10.73 -7.19 -22.33
CA LYS A 80 -11.40 -7.74 -23.51
C LYS A 80 -11.61 -6.62 -24.55
N SER A 81 -10.92 -6.75 -25.68
CA SER A 81 -10.94 -5.91 -26.88
C SER A 81 -10.88 -4.39 -26.66
N GLN A 82 -9.68 -3.82 -26.70
CA GLN A 82 -9.46 -2.55 -27.41
C GLN A 82 -8.15 -2.62 -28.21
N SER A 83 -8.20 -3.31 -29.35
CA SER A 83 -7.41 -2.92 -30.51
C SER A 83 -7.99 -1.60 -31.01
N THR A 84 -7.44 -0.48 -30.56
CA THR A 84 -7.40 0.73 -31.36
C THR A 84 -6.03 1.35 -31.19
N THR A 85 -5.26 1.28 -32.27
CA THR A 85 -4.09 2.10 -32.54
C THR A 85 -4.52 3.56 -32.59
N HIS A 86 -4.78 4.16 -31.43
CA HIS A 86 -4.83 5.60 -31.31
C HIS A 86 -3.52 6.04 -30.68
N GLN A 87 -2.57 6.41 -31.55
CA GLN A 87 -1.62 7.48 -31.26
C GLN A 87 -2.44 8.72 -30.87
N LYS A 88 -2.89 8.79 -29.62
CA LYS A 88 -3.27 10.07 -29.05
C LYS A 88 -1.98 10.88 -29.05
N SER A 89 -1.99 11.98 -29.78
CA SER A 89 -1.04 13.06 -29.55
C SER A 89 -1.18 13.42 -28.07
N GLN A 90 -0.29 12.88 -27.24
CA GLN A 90 -0.15 13.32 -25.86
C GLN A 90 0.24 14.79 -25.98
N THR A 91 -0.70 15.70 -25.74
CA THR A 91 -0.35 17.02 -25.28
C THR A 91 0.50 16.80 -24.04
N LYS A 92 1.83 16.85 -24.20
CA LYS A 92 2.81 16.80 -23.11
C LYS A 92 2.49 17.95 -22.17
N THR A 93 1.65 17.70 -21.17
CA THR A 93 1.55 18.57 -20.01
C THR A 93 2.90 18.48 -19.31
N LYS A 94 3.66 19.57 -19.39
CA LYS A 94 4.99 19.69 -18.80
C LYS A 94 4.97 19.27 -17.33
N SER A 95 5.87 18.37 -16.95
CA SER A 95 6.10 17.92 -15.57
C SER A 95 6.11 19.10 -14.60
N THR A 96 5.46 18.89 -13.47
CA THR A 96 5.37 19.85 -12.36
C THR A 96 6.41 19.59 -11.27
N LEU A 97 7.18 18.50 -11.42
CA LEU A 97 8.23 18.10 -10.48
C LEU A 97 9.43 19.05 -10.60
N GLY A 98 9.82 19.64 -9.47
CA GLY A 98 11.01 20.47 -9.37
C GLY A 98 12.31 19.67 -9.42
N SER A 99 13.44 20.37 -9.53
CA SER A 99 14.80 19.79 -9.47
C SER A 99 15.08 19.02 -8.19
N ASP A 100 14.35 19.33 -7.12
CA ASP A 100 14.58 18.80 -5.78
C ASP A 100 13.77 17.52 -5.53
N THR A 101 13.15 16.95 -6.57
CA THR A 101 12.38 15.71 -6.48
C THR A 101 13.31 14.52 -6.26
N LEU A 102 12.93 13.67 -5.31
CA LEU A 102 13.60 12.41 -5.00
C LEU A 102 12.88 11.25 -5.66
N TYR A 103 13.66 10.29 -6.16
CA TYR A 103 13.20 9.09 -6.83
C TYR A 103 13.77 7.81 -6.18
N PRO A 104 13.34 7.41 -4.97
CA PRO A 104 13.76 6.14 -4.41
C PRO A 104 13.35 4.97 -5.32
N GLN A 105 14.33 4.22 -5.83
CA GLN A 105 14.09 3.05 -6.67
C GLN A 105 14.12 1.78 -5.84
N ILE A 106 13.00 1.06 -5.82
CA ILE A 106 12.76 -0.08 -4.92
C ILE A 106 12.86 -1.40 -5.69
N LEU A 107 13.72 -2.32 -5.23
CA LEU A 107 13.67 -3.73 -5.62
C LEU A 107 12.90 -4.52 -4.56
N ALA A 108 11.69 -4.98 -4.90
CA ALA A 108 10.90 -5.82 -4.00
C ALA A 108 11.31 -7.29 -4.16
N VAL A 109 11.44 -8.02 -3.05
CA VAL A 109 11.86 -9.42 -3.05
C VAL A 109 10.89 -10.23 -2.21
N LEU A 110 10.16 -11.13 -2.87
CA LEU A 110 9.24 -12.04 -2.19
C LEU A 110 9.99 -13.24 -1.61
N ASP A 111 9.47 -13.83 -0.53
CA ASP A 111 9.86 -15.18 -0.13
C ASP A 111 9.09 -16.26 -0.94
N TYR A 112 9.56 -17.51 -0.83
CA TYR A 112 8.90 -18.64 -1.51
C TYR A 112 7.48 -18.92 -0.98
N GLU A 113 7.20 -18.56 0.27
CA GLU A 113 5.89 -18.74 0.87
C GLU A 113 4.87 -17.72 0.36
N ASN A 114 5.31 -16.55 -0.09
CA ASN A 114 4.51 -15.60 -0.85
C ASN A 114 4.18 -16.16 -2.24
N TYR A 115 5.16 -16.76 -2.93
CA TYR A 115 4.91 -17.41 -4.22
C TYR A 115 3.86 -18.53 -4.09
N ILE A 116 3.93 -19.34 -3.04
CA ILE A 116 2.87 -20.33 -2.71
C ILE A 116 1.55 -19.64 -2.37
N ALA A 117 1.56 -18.58 -1.56
CA ALA A 117 0.35 -17.87 -1.17
C ALA A 117 -0.41 -17.26 -2.35
N TYR A 118 0.30 -16.84 -3.40
CA TYR A 118 -0.29 -16.39 -4.65
C TYR A 118 -0.65 -17.53 -5.61
N ASP A 119 -0.76 -18.77 -5.12
CA ASP A 119 -1.12 -19.94 -5.91
C ASP A 119 -0.11 -20.22 -7.06
N LYS A 120 1.15 -19.79 -6.87
CA LYS A 120 2.22 -19.85 -7.87
C LYS A 120 1.89 -19.12 -9.17
N ASN A 121 0.97 -18.15 -9.11
CA ASN A 121 0.50 -17.39 -10.26
C ASN A 121 1.27 -16.08 -10.40
N ILE A 122 2.17 -16.01 -11.38
CA ILE A 122 3.03 -14.85 -11.64
C ILE A 122 2.22 -13.61 -12.03
N GLU A 123 1.13 -13.77 -12.79
CA GLU A 123 0.28 -12.66 -13.19
C GLU A 123 -0.43 -12.03 -11.99
N LYS A 124 -0.97 -12.87 -11.10
CA LYS A 124 -1.57 -12.44 -9.83
C LYS A 124 -0.55 -11.69 -8.97
N ILE A 125 0.68 -12.19 -8.87
CA ILE A 125 1.77 -11.53 -8.15
C ILE A 125 2.06 -10.16 -8.76
N ALA A 126 2.20 -10.08 -10.08
CA ALA A 126 2.55 -8.85 -10.78
C ALA A 126 1.51 -7.75 -10.55
N HIS A 127 0.21 -8.06 -10.72
CA HIS A 127 -0.87 -7.10 -10.48
C HIS A 127 -0.96 -6.69 -9.01
N SER A 128 -0.81 -7.65 -8.08
CA SER A 128 -0.86 -7.36 -6.64
C SER A 128 0.30 -6.46 -6.22
N MET A 129 1.52 -6.72 -6.72
CA MET A 129 2.68 -5.87 -6.43
C MET A 129 2.56 -4.47 -7.03
N ALA A 130 2.02 -4.33 -8.24
CA ALA A 130 1.76 -3.03 -8.84
C ALA A 130 0.77 -2.21 -7.97
N GLY A 131 -0.33 -2.82 -7.52
CA GLY A 131 -1.30 -2.17 -6.65
C GLY A 131 -0.74 -1.84 -5.26
N PHE A 132 -0.07 -2.81 -4.64
CA PHE A 132 0.57 -2.67 -3.33
C PHE A 132 1.56 -1.50 -3.30
N TRP A 133 2.50 -1.45 -4.25
CA TRP A 133 3.51 -0.38 -4.30
C TRP A 133 2.92 0.99 -4.67
N ASN A 134 1.81 1.02 -5.42
CA ASN A 134 1.07 2.27 -5.63
C ASN A 134 0.49 2.81 -4.33
N ILE A 135 -0.03 1.95 -3.46
CA ILE A 135 -0.54 2.33 -2.15
C ILE A 135 0.60 2.82 -1.22
N VAL A 136 1.80 2.25 -1.33
CA VAL A 136 3.00 2.72 -0.61
C VAL A 136 3.41 4.11 -1.11
N ASP A 137 3.54 4.27 -2.43
CA ASP A 137 3.97 5.52 -3.08
C ASP A 137 3.01 6.68 -2.77
N LEU A 138 1.70 6.44 -2.78
CA LEU A 138 0.70 7.44 -2.43
C LEU A 138 0.97 8.09 -1.05
N ARG A 139 1.44 7.35 -0.05
CA ARG A 139 1.78 7.92 1.28
C ARG A 139 2.91 8.92 1.20
N TYR A 140 3.92 8.66 0.37
CA TYR A 140 5.05 9.58 0.17
C TYR A 140 4.67 10.83 -0.61
N ARG A 141 3.60 10.79 -1.41
CA ARG A 141 3.09 11.96 -2.14
C ARG A 141 2.36 12.97 -1.25
N THR A 142 1.98 12.62 -0.01
CA THR A 142 1.25 13.53 0.90
C THR A 142 2.05 14.78 1.30
N TRP A 143 3.37 14.73 1.15
CA TRP A 143 4.27 15.83 1.42
C TRP A 143 4.98 16.26 0.12
N LYS A 144 5.14 17.58 -0.07
CA LYS A 144 5.55 18.20 -1.35
C LYS A 144 6.93 18.86 -1.34
N ASP A 145 7.67 18.85 -0.23
CA ASP A 145 8.94 19.57 -0.12
C ASP A 145 10.03 18.85 0.70
N PRO A 146 10.86 17.99 0.08
CA PRO A 146 10.90 17.72 -1.36
C PRO A 146 9.74 16.82 -1.82
N HIS A 147 9.45 16.84 -3.12
CA HIS A 147 8.59 15.82 -3.71
C HIS A 147 9.30 14.46 -3.67
N ILE A 148 8.58 13.41 -3.30
CA ILE A 148 9.08 12.03 -3.29
C ILE A 148 8.24 11.22 -4.27
N ARG A 149 8.90 10.49 -5.18
CA ARG A 149 8.28 9.63 -6.19
C ARG A 149 8.93 8.26 -6.14
N LEU A 150 8.27 7.30 -5.50
CA LEU A 150 8.80 5.95 -5.49
C LEU A 150 8.77 5.37 -6.91
N HIS A 151 9.77 4.58 -7.23
CA HIS A 151 9.83 3.84 -8.47
C HIS A 151 10.04 2.36 -8.17
N LEU A 152 9.15 1.50 -8.65
CA LEU A 152 9.33 0.06 -8.53
C LEU A 152 10.30 -0.41 -9.61
N ALA A 153 11.56 -0.61 -9.23
CA ALA A 153 12.62 -1.07 -10.13
C ALA A 153 12.37 -2.50 -10.62
N GLY A 154 11.79 -3.34 -9.77
CA GLY A 154 11.35 -4.67 -10.14
C GLY A 154 10.92 -5.51 -8.95
N VAL A 155 10.49 -6.74 -9.25
CA VAL A 155 10.06 -7.71 -8.26
C VAL A 155 10.79 -9.03 -8.48
N VAL A 156 11.51 -9.51 -7.46
CA VAL A 156 12.10 -10.84 -7.42
C VAL A 156 11.07 -11.84 -6.89
N ILE A 157 10.83 -12.90 -7.67
CA ILE A 157 9.84 -13.95 -7.38
C ILE A 157 10.58 -15.30 -7.33
N PRO A 158 10.84 -15.88 -6.14
CA PRO A 158 11.50 -17.17 -6.04
C PRO A 158 10.56 -18.33 -6.41
N THR A 159 11.00 -19.19 -7.34
CA THR A 159 10.27 -20.40 -7.75
C THR A 159 10.60 -21.62 -6.89
N ASN A 160 11.66 -21.52 -6.07
CA ASN A 160 12.01 -22.50 -5.05
C ASN A 160 12.60 -21.82 -3.79
N PRO A 161 12.60 -22.46 -2.61
CA PRO A 161 13.08 -21.84 -1.37
C PRO A 161 14.55 -21.41 -1.42
N ASN A 162 15.40 -22.15 -2.12
CA ASN A 162 16.83 -21.90 -2.17
C ASN A 162 17.20 -20.71 -3.06
N ALA A 163 16.26 -20.19 -3.86
CA ALA A 163 16.46 -18.98 -4.66
C ALA A 163 16.55 -17.70 -3.82
N VAL A 164 16.15 -17.76 -2.54
CA VAL A 164 16.21 -16.66 -1.57
C VAL A 164 16.82 -17.15 -0.24
N PRO A 165 18.08 -17.62 -0.25
CA PRO A 165 18.66 -18.30 0.91
C PRO A 165 18.75 -17.39 2.14
N TYR A 166 18.95 -16.09 1.93
CA TYR A 166 18.95 -15.06 2.97
C TYR A 166 17.60 -14.86 3.67
N LEU A 167 16.48 -15.31 3.09
CA LEU A 167 15.16 -15.36 3.76
C LEU A 167 14.86 -16.77 4.27
N THR A 168 15.12 -17.79 3.45
CA THR A 168 14.82 -19.20 3.78
C THR A 168 15.57 -19.67 5.02
N ASN A 169 16.84 -19.27 5.18
CA ASN A 169 17.69 -19.75 6.28
C ASN A 169 17.56 -18.93 7.56
N THR A 170 17.02 -17.71 7.47
CA THR A 170 16.95 -16.75 8.59
C THR A 170 15.53 -16.58 9.13
N ILE A 171 14.52 -16.74 8.27
CA ILE A 171 13.10 -16.52 8.59
C ILE A 171 12.24 -17.68 8.11
N GLY A 172 12.63 -18.43 7.09
CA GLY A 172 11.82 -19.49 6.46
C GLY A 172 11.22 -20.52 7.44
N ASN A 173 10.19 -21.24 7.02
CA ASN A 173 9.31 -22.07 7.90
C ASN A 173 10.02 -23.02 8.88
N LYS A 174 11.22 -23.50 8.53
CA LYS A 174 12.02 -24.41 9.38
C LYS A 174 12.83 -23.69 10.47
N VAL A 175 12.86 -22.37 10.45
CA VAL A 175 13.54 -21.54 11.46
C VAL A 175 12.59 -21.34 12.65
N SER A 176 13.02 -21.83 13.81
CA SER A 176 12.31 -21.73 15.08
C SER A 176 12.36 -20.32 15.67
N ASP A 177 13.48 -19.62 15.46
CA ASP A 177 13.73 -18.27 15.92
C ASP A 177 14.09 -17.36 14.74
N PRO A 178 13.10 -16.72 14.08
CA PRO A 178 13.34 -15.83 12.95
C PRO A 178 14.27 -14.68 13.31
N LYS A 179 15.19 -14.33 12.40
CA LYS A 179 16.22 -13.28 12.58
C LYS A 179 16.15 -12.23 11.46
N PRO A 180 15.23 -11.26 11.52
CA PRO A 180 15.02 -10.30 10.43
C PRO A 180 16.20 -9.40 10.15
N LEU A 181 16.92 -8.95 11.19
CA LEU A 181 18.14 -8.17 11.01
C LEU A 181 19.22 -8.95 10.22
N GLU A 182 19.35 -10.25 10.47
CA GLU A 182 20.29 -11.10 9.75
C GLU A 182 19.84 -11.31 8.30
N ALA A 183 18.54 -11.50 8.08
CA ALA A 183 17.96 -11.59 6.73
C ALA A 183 18.25 -10.35 5.89
N MET A 184 18.03 -9.16 6.47
CA MET A 184 18.32 -7.88 5.82
C MET A 184 19.80 -7.75 5.47
N LYS A 185 20.71 -8.05 6.41
CA LYS A 185 22.16 -7.99 6.18
C LYS A 185 22.59 -8.92 5.06
N GLN A 186 22.15 -10.17 5.09
CA GLN A 186 22.53 -11.17 4.08
C GLN A 186 21.98 -10.83 2.70
N ALA A 187 20.72 -10.37 2.63
CA ALA A 187 20.14 -9.89 1.38
C ALA A 187 20.89 -8.66 0.86
N GLY A 188 21.22 -7.72 1.75
CA GLY A 188 22.00 -6.54 1.43
C GLY A 188 23.36 -6.89 0.83
N ILE A 189 24.12 -7.79 1.46
CA ILE A 189 25.39 -8.29 0.92
C ILE A 189 25.15 -8.93 -0.46
N TYR A 190 24.11 -9.76 -0.59
CA TYR A 190 23.80 -10.42 -1.85
C TYR A 190 23.54 -9.42 -2.98
N PHE A 191 22.59 -8.50 -2.82
CA PHE A 191 22.17 -7.57 -3.86
C PHE A 191 23.14 -6.41 -4.10
N PHE A 192 23.86 -5.95 -3.08
CA PHE A 192 24.71 -4.76 -3.20
C PHE A 192 26.19 -5.09 -3.42
N GLU A 193 26.66 -6.28 -3.05
CA GLU A 193 28.08 -6.65 -3.07
C GLU A 193 28.37 -7.87 -3.96
N ASN A 194 27.52 -8.90 -3.97
CA ASN A 194 27.83 -10.19 -4.61
C ASN A 194 27.16 -10.42 -5.97
N LEU A 195 26.01 -9.81 -6.23
CA LEU A 195 25.23 -10.06 -7.45
C LEU A 195 26.00 -9.62 -8.70
N ASN A 196 26.11 -10.50 -9.70
CA ASN A 196 26.71 -10.12 -10.98
C ASN A 196 25.77 -9.22 -11.78
N SER A 197 25.91 -7.93 -11.55
CA SER A 197 25.07 -6.86 -12.10
C SER A 197 24.99 -6.77 -13.62
N THR A 198 25.89 -7.43 -14.35
CA THR A 198 25.96 -7.36 -15.82
C THR A 198 25.10 -8.40 -16.54
N GLN A 199 24.66 -9.45 -15.85
CA GLN A 199 23.91 -10.56 -16.46
C GLN A 199 22.56 -10.84 -15.79
N GLU A 200 22.34 -10.38 -14.56
CA GLU A 200 21.17 -10.71 -13.75
C GLU A 200 20.25 -9.50 -13.54
N ILE A 201 20.33 -8.87 -12.36
CA ILE A 201 19.60 -7.64 -12.03
C ILE A 201 20.60 -6.48 -12.09
N PRO A 202 20.38 -5.44 -12.91
CA PRO A 202 21.30 -4.31 -12.99
C PRO A 202 21.43 -3.62 -11.64
N ARG A 203 22.63 -3.60 -11.06
CA ARG A 203 22.87 -3.04 -9.71
C ARG A 203 22.41 -1.59 -9.59
N ASN A 204 22.60 -0.78 -10.64
CA ASN A 204 22.23 0.64 -10.64
C ASN A 204 20.73 0.88 -10.93
N SER A 205 19.91 -0.17 -10.98
CA SER A 205 18.46 -0.02 -11.21
C SER A 205 17.65 0.19 -9.93
N TYR A 206 18.25 -0.03 -8.75
CA TYR A 206 17.60 0.13 -7.44
C TYR A 206 18.54 0.74 -6.40
N ASP A 207 17.93 1.44 -5.46
CA ASP A 207 18.59 2.13 -4.33
C ASP A 207 18.38 1.37 -3.03
N VAL A 208 17.21 0.73 -2.88
CA VAL A 208 16.83 -0.03 -1.69
C VAL A 208 16.21 -1.37 -2.06
N VAL A 209 16.40 -2.37 -1.20
CA VAL A 209 15.79 -3.69 -1.30
C VAL A 209 14.73 -3.84 -0.22
N MET A 210 13.50 -4.15 -0.62
CA MET A 210 12.40 -4.44 0.29
C MET A 210 12.12 -5.94 0.29
N LEU A 211 12.48 -6.62 1.38
CA LEU A 211 12.14 -8.02 1.60
C LEU A 211 10.70 -8.14 2.08
N LEU A 212 9.91 -8.98 1.43
CA LEU A 212 8.52 -9.26 1.77
C LEU A 212 8.40 -10.74 2.12
N THR A 213 7.92 -11.03 3.33
CA THR A 213 7.82 -12.42 3.82
C THR A 213 6.42 -12.77 4.29
N ASN A 214 5.95 -13.98 3.99
CA ASN A 214 4.65 -14.47 4.46
C ASN A 214 4.67 -14.97 5.92
N ARG A 215 5.72 -14.65 6.68
CA ARG A 215 5.87 -15.04 8.09
C ARG A 215 5.81 -13.82 9.00
N PHE A 216 5.29 -14.04 10.21
CA PHE A 216 5.35 -13.04 11.25
C PHE A 216 6.79 -12.88 11.76
N LEU A 217 7.20 -11.64 11.91
CA LEU A 217 8.47 -11.25 12.50
C LEU A 217 8.28 -11.03 14.01
N LYS A 218 9.35 -11.19 14.79
CA LYS A 218 9.29 -11.01 16.24
C LYS A 218 9.32 -9.52 16.63
N GLU A 219 9.98 -8.73 15.79
CA GLU A 219 10.22 -7.30 15.90
C GLU A 219 8.98 -6.46 15.54
N GLY A 220 7.86 -7.10 15.19
CA GLY A 220 6.62 -6.46 14.80
C GLY A 220 6.20 -6.83 13.38
N ALA A 221 5.68 -5.87 12.64
CA ALA A 221 5.27 -6.09 11.26
C ALA A 221 6.48 -6.09 10.31
N GLY A 222 7.54 -5.33 10.62
CA GLY A 222 8.73 -5.17 9.80
C GLY A 222 9.97 -4.77 10.59
N LEU A 223 11.07 -4.52 9.88
CA LEU A 223 12.30 -3.94 10.41
C LEU A 223 13.03 -3.14 9.31
N GLY A 224 13.41 -1.91 9.64
CA GLY A 224 14.19 -1.00 8.81
C GLY A 224 15.28 -0.30 9.61
N GLY A 225 16.46 -0.11 9.02
CA GLY A 225 17.56 0.63 9.67
C GLY A 225 17.43 2.13 9.45
N VAL A 226 17.44 2.92 10.53
CA VAL A 226 17.33 4.39 10.45
C VAL A 226 18.47 4.98 9.60
N GLY A 227 18.12 5.65 8.50
CA GLY A 227 19.07 6.24 7.55
C GLY A 227 19.88 5.21 6.74
N GLY A 228 19.36 3.99 6.58
CA GLY A 228 20.04 2.90 5.87
C GLY A 228 20.07 3.03 4.34
N ALA A 229 19.22 3.88 3.74
CA ALA A 229 19.21 4.06 2.28
C ALA A 229 20.57 4.57 1.76
N CYS A 230 20.96 4.12 0.57
CA CYS A 230 22.25 4.40 -0.06
C CYS A 230 23.48 3.91 0.72
N PHE A 231 23.32 3.04 1.72
CA PHE A 231 24.42 2.53 2.54
C PHE A 231 24.72 1.04 2.30
N GLY A 232 24.90 0.67 1.03
CA GLY A 232 25.27 -0.69 0.61
C GLY A 232 24.31 -1.73 1.18
N LYS A 233 24.85 -2.74 1.86
CA LYS A 233 24.06 -3.81 2.51
C LYS A 233 22.99 -3.35 3.50
N TRP A 234 23.10 -2.14 4.03
CA TRP A 234 22.11 -1.59 4.97
C TRP A 234 20.92 -0.92 4.28
N SER A 235 20.95 -0.79 2.96
CA SER A 235 19.83 -0.28 2.14
C SER A 235 18.71 -1.31 1.98
N THR A 236 18.49 -2.12 3.01
CA THR A 236 17.56 -3.25 3.01
C THR A 236 16.60 -3.09 4.16
N ALA A 237 15.30 -3.28 3.90
CA ALA A 237 14.25 -3.39 4.89
C ALA A 237 13.50 -4.70 4.71
N ILE A 238 12.78 -5.14 5.75
CA ILE A 238 11.96 -6.33 5.69
C ILE A 238 10.58 -6.08 6.29
N MET A 239 9.55 -6.64 5.67
CA MET A 239 8.17 -6.53 6.12
C MET A 239 7.42 -7.86 5.96
N THR A 240 6.58 -8.15 6.93
CA THR A 240 5.57 -9.20 6.86
C THR A 240 4.54 -8.82 5.79
N HIS A 241 4.40 -9.64 4.77
CA HIS A 241 3.45 -9.47 3.67
C HIS A 241 2.67 -10.77 3.48
N ARG A 242 1.37 -10.76 3.84
CA ARG A 242 0.51 -11.94 3.86
C ARG A 242 -0.74 -11.75 2.98
N PRO A 243 -0.64 -11.99 1.67
CA PRO A 243 -1.65 -11.58 0.68
C PRO A 243 -3.01 -12.31 0.75
N LYS A 244 -3.19 -13.22 1.72
CA LYS A 244 -4.45 -13.96 1.97
C LYS A 244 -4.95 -13.82 3.42
N ARG A 245 -4.27 -12.99 4.21
CA ARG A 245 -4.46 -12.93 5.68
C ARG A 245 -4.32 -11.53 6.25
N GLU A 246 -3.93 -10.54 5.45
CA GLU A 246 -3.84 -9.16 5.91
C GLU A 246 -4.25 -8.24 4.77
N ASN A 247 -4.92 -7.14 5.13
CA ASN A 247 -5.33 -6.11 4.18
C ASN A 247 -4.10 -5.38 3.63
N ASP A 248 -3.96 -5.36 2.30
CA ASP A 248 -2.88 -4.68 1.57
C ASP A 248 -2.69 -3.22 2.00
N TYR A 249 -3.75 -2.52 2.45
CA TYR A 249 -3.63 -1.15 2.98
C TYR A 249 -2.74 -1.06 4.22
N TRP A 250 -2.87 -2.01 5.15
CA TRP A 250 -2.09 -2.04 6.38
C TRP A 250 -0.68 -2.57 6.14
N ILE A 251 -0.54 -3.56 5.26
CA ILE A 251 0.78 -4.05 4.87
C ILE A 251 1.56 -2.92 4.16
N ALA A 252 0.90 -2.15 3.30
CA ALA A 252 1.51 -1.03 2.60
C ALA A 252 1.85 0.14 3.55
N ALA A 253 1.07 0.35 4.62
CA ALA A 253 1.44 1.27 5.69
C ALA A 253 2.74 0.83 6.36
N GLY A 254 2.89 -0.46 6.67
CA GLY A 254 4.12 -1.00 7.22
C GLY A 254 5.30 -0.90 6.26
N ALA A 255 5.13 -1.23 4.98
CA ALA A 255 6.20 -1.03 4.00
C ALA A 255 6.61 0.45 3.85
N ALA A 256 5.65 1.37 3.91
CA ALA A 256 5.95 2.80 3.94
C ALA A 256 6.72 3.18 5.21
N HIS A 257 6.34 2.65 6.37
CA HIS A 257 7.01 2.83 7.66
C HIS A 257 8.47 2.36 7.62
N GLU A 258 8.72 1.13 7.15
CA GLU A 258 10.09 0.60 7.09
C GLU A 258 10.98 1.36 6.09
N LEU A 259 10.40 1.81 4.97
CA LEU A 259 11.09 2.75 4.07
C LEU A 259 11.35 4.10 4.76
N GLY A 260 10.44 4.57 5.61
CA GLY A 260 10.59 5.80 6.39
C GLY A 260 11.81 5.74 7.29
N HIS A 261 12.02 4.59 7.96
CA HIS A 261 13.27 4.33 8.67
C HIS A 261 14.48 4.41 7.74
N LEU A 262 14.50 3.74 6.58
CA LEU A 262 15.62 3.84 5.64
C LEU A 262 15.92 5.29 5.22
N PHE A 263 14.88 6.14 5.19
CA PHE A 263 14.97 7.57 4.91
C PHE A 263 15.21 8.45 6.14
N GLY A 264 15.54 7.87 7.29
CA GLY A 264 16.00 8.57 8.49
C GLY A 264 14.92 8.92 9.50
N ALA A 265 13.66 8.55 9.29
CA ALA A 265 12.61 8.79 10.28
C ALA A 265 12.78 7.88 11.51
N GLN A 266 12.55 8.44 12.69
CA GLN A 266 12.36 7.70 13.93
C GLN A 266 10.87 7.46 14.18
N HIS A 267 10.56 6.55 15.12
CA HIS A 267 9.18 6.43 15.60
C HIS A 267 8.72 7.74 16.27
N ASP A 268 7.45 8.07 16.09
CA ASP A 268 6.84 9.19 16.82
C ASP A 268 6.92 8.93 18.34
N GLY A 269 7.35 9.94 19.10
CA GLY A 269 7.54 9.84 20.55
C GLY A 269 8.91 9.31 20.98
N GLU A 270 9.78 8.96 20.03
CA GLU A 270 11.12 8.43 20.30
C GLU A 270 12.23 9.36 19.77
N GLU A 271 13.41 9.27 20.38
CA GLU A 271 14.65 9.97 19.95
C GLU A 271 14.48 11.42 19.46
N THR A 272 14.66 11.67 18.16
CA THR A 272 14.51 12.96 17.50
C THR A 272 13.04 13.37 17.42
N ALA A 273 12.12 12.42 17.30
CA ALA A 273 10.68 12.61 17.14
C ALA A 273 9.87 12.61 18.46
N LYS A 274 10.53 12.80 19.61
CA LYS A 274 9.89 12.89 20.95
C LYS A 274 8.76 13.90 21.07
N SER A 275 8.73 14.95 20.24
CA SER A 275 7.68 15.97 20.25
C SER A 275 6.37 15.50 19.61
N CYS A 276 6.39 14.46 18.79
CA CYS A 276 5.19 13.89 18.18
C CYS A 276 4.63 12.77 19.05
N HIS A 277 3.30 12.65 19.13
CA HIS A 277 2.67 11.64 19.96
C HIS A 277 2.75 10.24 19.33
N ALA A 278 3.32 9.27 20.06
CA ALA A 278 3.44 7.87 19.62
C ALA A 278 2.12 7.17 19.24
N ASN A 279 0.99 7.71 19.71
CA ASN A 279 -0.35 7.16 19.52
C ASN A 279 -1.21 7.99 18.54
N ALA A 280 -0.64 9.00 17.88
CA ALA A 280 -1.38 9.81 16.90
C ALA A 280 -1.77 8.99 15.66
N GLY A 281 -1.13 7.84 15.44
CA GLY A 281 -1.48 6.89 14.40
C GLY A 281 -1.00 7.30 13.01
N HIS A 282 -0.01 8.20 12.93
CA HIS A 282 0.71 8.51 11.69
C HIS A 282 1.53 7.30 11.21
N VAL A 283 2.09 7.38 10.00
CA VAL A 283 2.87 6.27 9.43
C VAL A 283 3.97 5.77 10.39
N MET A 284 4.66 6.65 11.12
CA MET A 284 5.74 6.29 12.08
C MET A 284 5.27 6.09 13.53
N SER A 285 3.97 6.13 13.79
CA SER A 285 3.43 5.89 15.13
C SER A 285 3.42 4.39 15.46
N GLY A 286 3.66 4.01 16.72
CA GLY A 286 3.68 2.61 17.15
C GLY A 286 2.31 1.93 17.10
N ASN A 287 1.23 2.71 17.14
CA ASN A 287 -0.15 2.24 17.02
C ASN A 287 -0.75 2.57 15.65
N ARG A 288 -1.56 1.66 15.12
CA ARG A 288 -2.34 1.90 13.89
C ARG A 288 -3.52 2.82 14.20
N GLY A 289 -3.71 3.85 13.38
CA GLY A 289 -4.80 4.82 13.57
C GLY A 289 -5.29 5.44 12.27
N ARG A 290 -6.20 6.42 12.40
CA ARG A 290 -6.81 7.12 11.25
C ARG A 290 -5.80 7.90 10.42
N ASN A 291 -4.65 8.25 10.99
CA ASN A 291 -3.58 8.99 10.33
C ASN A 291 -2.57 8.08 9.60
N ALA A 292 -2.84 6.78 9.41
CA ALA A 292 -1.90 5.81 8.83
C ALA A 292 -1.56 6.05 7.35
N PHE A 293 -2.08 7.13 6.77
CA PHE A 293 -1.80 7.62 5.42
C PHE A 293 -0.99 8.93 5.41
N THR A 294 -0.80 9.58 6.55
CA THR A 294 -0.08 10.85 6.68
C THR A 294 1.15 10.70 7.57
N TRP A 295 2.12 11.59 7.37
CA TRP A 295 3.34 11.66 8.16
C TRP A 295 3.19 12.71 9.25
N SER A 296 3.74 12.45 10.43
CA SER A 296 3.87 13.50 11.45
C SER A 296 4.87 14.57 11.00
N GLU A 297 4.79 15.75 11.58
CA GLU A 297 5.79 16.81 11.37
C GLU A 297 7.21 16.36 11.75
N CYS A 298 7.35 15.49 12.75
CA CYS A 298 8.63 14.93 13.16
C CYS A 298 9.20 13.99 12.11
N SER A 299 8.37 13.10 11.56
CA SER A 299 8.75 12.18 10.48
C SER A 299 9.22 12.96 9.25
N ILE A 300 8.46 13.99 8.86
CA ILE A 300 8.79 14.89 7.75
C ILE A 300 10.14 15.58 8.00
N ARG A 301 10.34 16.13 9.19
CA ARG A 301 11.60 16.82 9.55
C ARG A 301 12.80 15.88 9.50
N ASP A 302 12.67 14.68 10.06
CA ASP A 302 13.76 13.70 10.13
C ASP A 302 14.14 13.21 8.73
N MET A 303 13.14 12.86 7.90
CA MET A 303 13.36 12.51 6.49
C MET A 303 13.97 13.67 5.69
N ARG A 304 13.48 14.90 5.87
CA ARG A 304 14.03 16.09 5.20
C ARG A 304 15.51 16.28 5.56
N THR A 305 15.87 16.01 6.81
CA THR A 305 17.27 16.10 7.28
C THR A 305 18.14 15.05 6.60
N PHE A 306 17.67 13.80 6.50
CA PHE A 306 18.38 12.75 5.79
C PHE A 306 18.54 13.05 4.30
N PHE A 307 17.49 13.49 3.61
CA PHE A 307 17.53 13.79 2.18
C PHE A 307 18.44 14.95 1.80
N LYS A 308 18.65 15.90 2.72
CA LYS A 308 19.61 16.99 2.56
C LYS A 308 21.06 16.55 2.79
N SER A 309 21.28 15.38 3.39
CA SER A 309 22.63 14.86 3.64
C SER A 309 23.29 14.29 2.40
N ASP A 310 24.62 14.22 2.41
CA ASP A 310 25.40 13.58 1.34
C ASP A 310 25.20 12.07 1.24
N ARG A 311 24.52 11.43 2.20
CA ARG A 311 24.21 10.00 2.13
C ARG A 311 23.07 9.71 1.16
N ALA A 312 22.13 10.63 0.98
CA ALA A 312 20.91 10.39 0.19
C ALA A 312 21.10 10.56 -1.33
N GLN A 313 22.34 10.61 -1.84
CA GLN A 313 22.62 10.98 -3.24
C GLN A 313 22.05 9.97 -4.24
N CYS A 314 22.00 8.68 -3.89
CA CYS A 314 21.40 7.65 -4.77
C CYS A 314 19.89 7.85 -4.99
N LEU A 315 19.20 8.60 -4.12
CA LEU A 315 17.77 8.84 -4.25
C LEU A 315 17.45 10.02 -5.19
N LYS A 316 18.45 10.72 -5.74
CA LYS A 316 18.23 11.92 -6.57
C LYS A 316 18.19 11.62 -8.07
N ASN A 317 18.66 10.45 -8.51
CA ASN A 317 18.67 10.12 -9.93
C ASN A 317 17.28 9.69 -10.42
N LYS A 318 16.75 10.43 -11.40
CA LYS A 318 15.48 10.09 -12.05
C LYS A 318 15.59 8.73 -12.77
N PRO A 319 14.67 7.78 -12.52
CA PRO A 319 14.71 6.47 -13.14
C PRO A 319 14.39 6.55 -14.62
N ASN A 320 15.01 5.67 -15.41
CA ASN A 320 14.58 5.43 -16.78
C ASN A 320 13.43 4.41 -16.76
N ILE A 321 12.20 4.92 -16.72
CA ILE A 321 10.97 4.10 -16.63
C ILE A 321 10.60 3.40 -17.94
N GLY A 322 11.08 3.90 -19.09
CA GLY A 322 10.62 3.44 -20.40
C GLY A 322 9.16 3.81 -20.69
N THR A 323 8.37 2.89 -21.24
CA THR A 323 6.94 3.12 -21.48
C THR A 323 6.16 2.96 -20.17
N PRO A 324 5.39 3.96 -19.72
CA PRO A 324 4.60 3.86 -18.49
C PRO A 324 3.67 2.65 -18.51
N TYR A 325 3.64 1.91 -17.41
CA TYR A 325 2.67 0.82 -17.25
C TYR A 325 1.27 1.42 -16.99
N PRO A 326 0.20 0.88 -17.60
CA PRO A 326 -1.13 1.45 -17.45
C PRO A 326 -1.56 1.48 -15.98
N ARG A 327 -2.32 2.52 -15.61
CA ARG A 327 -2.97 2.58 -14.31
C ARG A 327 -3.96 1.41 -14.20
N ILE A 328 -3.75 0.56 -13.21
CA ILE A 328 -4.70 -0.50 -12.87
C ILE A 328 -5.28 -0.25 -11.48
N LEU A 329 -6.59 -0.45 -11.38
CA LEU A 329 -7.33 -0.28 -10.14
C LEU A 329 -7.35 -1.64 -9.41
N PRO A 330 -6.80 -1.75 -8.19
CA PRO A 330 -6.62 -3.03 -7.52
C PRO A 330 -7.95 -3.77 -7.24
N GLY A 331 -9.06 -3.05 -7.06
CA GLY A 331 -10.40 -3.61 -6.90
C GLY A 331 -10.95 -4.32 -8.15
N LEU A 332 -10.30 -4.20 -9.32
CA LEU A 332 -10.65 -4.98 -10.51
C LEU A 332 -10.24 -6.46 -10.42
N PHE A 333 -9.26 -6.78 -9.57
CA PHE A 333 -8.74 -8.14 -9.42
C PHE A 333 -9.13 -8.80 -8.09
N THR A 334 -9.60 -8.02 -7.13
CA THR A 334 -10.01 -8.51 -5.81
C THR A 334 -11.46 -8.13 -5.55
N THR A 335 -12.34 -9.13 -5.49
CA THR A 335 -13.77 -8.90 -5.21
C THR A 335 -13.96 -8.32 -3.80
N ARG A 336 -15.07 -7.63 -3.58
CA ARG A 336 -15.35 -7.04 -2.26
C ARG A 336 -15.45 -8.08 -1.15
N ASP A 337 -16.03 -9.24 -1.43
CA ASP A 337 -16.04 -10.38 -0.49
C ASP A 337 -14.63 -10.84 -0.14
N GLN A 338 -13.75 -10.92 -1.14
CA GLN A 338 -12.37 -11.31 -0.93
C GLN A 338 -11.63 -10.29 -0.06
N GLN A 339 -11.84 -8.99 -0.32
CA GLN A 339 -11.33 -7.91 0.53
C GLN A 339 -11.84 -8.05 1.98
N CYS A 340 -13.10 -8.43 2.22
CA CYS A 340 -13.62 -8.67 3.57
C CYS A 340 -12.93 -9.85 4.25
N LYS A 341 -12.74 -10.96 3.51
CA LYS A 341 -12.07 -12.17 4.03
C LYS A 341 -10.61 -11.92 4.38
N ASP A 342 -9.93 -11.06 3.62
CA ASP A 342 -8.51 -10.76 3.77
C ASP A 342 -8.22 -9.71 4.86
N GLN A 343 -9.25 -9.06 5.44
CA GLN A 343 -9.07 -7.99 6.43
C GLN A 343 -8.56 -8.46 7.81
N TYR A 344 -8.84 -9.69 8.22
CA TYR A 344 -8.38 -10.22 9.51
C TYR A 344 -7.01 -10.90 9.38
N ARG A 345 -6.10 -10.67 10.34
CA ARG A 345 -4.69 -11.16 10.45
C ARG A 345 -4.45 -12.66 10.15
N PHE A 346 -5.51 -13.47 10.09
CA PHE A 346 -5.48 -14.91 9.80
C PHE A 346 -6.39 -15.34 8.64
N GLY A 347 -7.00 -14.39 7.92
CA GLY A 347 -8.15 -14.61 7.07
C GLY A 347 -9.39 -14.98 7.89
N ALA A 348 -10.56 -14.48 7.51
CA ALA A 348 -11.82 -14.93 8.08
C ALA A 348 -12.75 -15.37 6.93
N PRO A 349 -12.73 -16.66 6.54
CA PRO A 349 -13.48 -17.14 5.37
C PRO A 349 -14.99 -16.95 5.51
N SER A 350 -15.48 -16.77 6.73
CA SER A 350 -16.87 -16.48 7.07
C SER A 350 -17.27 -15.01 6.90
N LEU A 351 -16.32 -14.10 6.65
CA LEU A 351 -16.62 -12.71 6.29
C LEU A 351 -17.10 -12.62 4.85
N PHE A 352 -18.04 -11.72 4.61
CA PHE A 352 -18.55 -11.37 3.29
C PHE A 352 -18.93 -9.89 3.26
N ALA A 353 -18.97 -9.33 2.06
CA ALA A 353 -19.39 -7.96 1.84
C ALA A 353 -20.88 -7.82 2.18
N ASP A 354 -21.21 -6.83 3.00
CA ASP A 354 -22.59 -6.54 3.38
C ASP A 354 -23.04 -5.21 2.79
N VAL A 355 -23.40 -5.23 1.52
CA VAL A 355 -23.80 -4.01 0.80
C VAL A 355 -25.29 -4.08 0.55
N THR A 356 -26.04 -3.19 1.19
CA THR A 356 -27.47 -3.01 1.04
C THR A 356 -27.76 -1.69 0.33
N VAL A 357 -29.00 -1.48 -0.09
CA VAL A 357 -29.44 -0.19 -0.63
C VAL A 357 -29.22 0.92 0.42
N ASP A 358 -29.50 0.61 1.68
CA ASP A 358 -29.43 1.56 2.81
C ASP A 358 -28.01 1.98 3.17
N ASN A 359 -27.00 1.19 2.80
CA ASN A 359 -25.59 1.49 3.10
C ASN A 359 -24.76 1.81 1.84
N GLN A 360 -25.41 2.14 0.71
CA GLN A 360 -24.73 2.48 -0.53
C GLN A 360 -23.79 3.69 -0.45
N LEU A 361 -24.08 4.66 0.42
CA LEU A 361 -23.17 5.78 0.69
C LEU A 361 -22.02 5.33 1.62
N LYS A 362 -22.30 4.43 2.56
CA LYS A 362 -21.35 3.92 3.55
C LYS A 362 -20.13 3.24 2.93
N GLN A 363 -20.34 2.50 1.85
CA GLN A 363 -19.30 1.85 1.06
C GLN A 363 -18.30 2.82 0.39
N CYS A 364 -18.53 4.14 0.43
CA CYS A 364 -17.62 5.15 -0.10
C CYS A 364 -16.58 5.65 0.92
N TYR A 365 -16.76 5.37 2.20
CA TYR A 365 -15.85 5.79 3.27
C TYR A 365 -15.50 4.68 4.28
N THR A 366 -16.24 3.56 4.25
CA THR A 366 -15.94 2.33 5.00
C THR A 366 -16.15 1.13 4.10
N GLN A 367 -15.61 -0.03 4.48
CA GLN A 367 -15.84 -1.29 3.77
C GLN A 367 -16.87 -2.11 4.57
N PRO A 368 -18.12 -2.20 4.09
CA PRO A 368 -19.16 -2.92 4.81
C PRO A 368 -18.91 -4.43 4.75
N CYS A 369 -18.76 -5.05 5.91
CA CYS A 369 -18.51 -6.48 6.01
C CYS A 369 -19.34 -7.08 7.14
N SER A 370 -19.84 -8.29 6.93
CA SER A 370 -20.58 -9.05 7.94
C SER A 370 -20.00 -10.43 8.14
N ILE A 371 -20.27 -11.00 9.30
CA ILE A 371 -20.01 -12.40 9.64
C ILE A 371 -21.31 -13.06 10.13
N ILE A 372 -21.54 -14.32 9.77
CA ILE A 372 -22.59 -15.13 10.39
C ILE A 372 -21.98 -15.85 11.61
N TYR A 373 -22.48 -15.53 12.79
CA TYR A 373 -22.08 -16.16 14.06
C TYR A 373 -23.34 -16.67 14.77
N ASN A 374 -23.39 -17.98 15.06
CA ASN A 374 -24.56 -18.65 15.65
C ASN A 374 -25.88 -18.39 14.89
N GLY A 375 -25.83 -18.39 13.56
CA GLY A 375 -27.00 -18.12 12.72
C GLY A 375 -27.46 -16.65 12.68
N GLN A 376 -26.78 -15.76 13.42
CA GLN A 376 -27.05 -14.32 13.41
C GLN A 376 -25.97 -13.58 12.63
N LYS A 377 -26.41 -12.62 11.81
CA LYS A 377 -25.53 -11.71 11.07
C LYS A 377 -25.04 -10.61 12.01
N ARG A 378 -23.73 -10.40 12.06
CA ARG A 378 -23.09 -9.31 12.81
C ARG A 378 -22.29 -8.43 11.87
N ASN A 379 -22.48 -7.11 11.96
CA ASN A 379 -21.70 -6.14 11.22
C ASN A 379 -20.32 -5.96 11.84
N VAL A 380 -19.31 -5.92 10.98
CA VAL A 380 -17.89 -5.82 11.29
C VAL A 380 -17.23 -4.95 10.22
N ASP A 381 -17.84 -3.78 10.02
CA ASP A 381 -17.42 -2.81 9.02
C ASP A 381 -16.01 -2.31 9.31
N PHE A 382 -15.22 -2.20 8.25
CA PHE A 382 -13.85 -1.72 8.36
C PHE A 382 -13.77 -0.21 8.10
N PRO A 383 -12.91 0.52 8.81
CA PRO A 383 -12.87 1.99 8.80
C PRO A 383 -12.32 2.59 7.49
N LEU A 384 -11.90 1.76 6.53
CA LEU A 384 -11.39 2.18 5.24
C LEU A 384 -12.31 1.71 4.12
N PRO A 385 -12.52 2.51 3.06
CA PRO A 385 -13.31 2.11 1.91
C PRO A 385 -12.66 0.94 1.15
N PRO A 386 -13.42 0.20 0.33
CA PRO A 386 -12.89 -0.83 -0.55
C PRO A 386 -11.87 -0.25 -1.54
N LEU A 387 -11.02 -1.13 -2.09
CA LEU A 387 -10.02 -0.78 -3.08
C LEU A 387 -10.61 -0.03 -4.29
N ASP A 388 -9.91 0.96 -4.83
CA ASP A 388 -10.25 1.61 -6.10
C ASP A 388 -10.53 0.57 -7.19
N GLY A 389 -11.61 0.73 -7.96
CA GLY A 389 -12.05 -0.23 -8.98
C GLY A 389 -12.92 -1.36 -8.43
N THR A 390 -13.23 -1.39 -7.13
CA THR A 390 -14.15 -2.39 -6.56
C THR A 390 -15.57 -2.13 -7.02
N SER A 391 -16.28 -3.17 -7.48
CA SER A 391 -17.69 -3.02 -7.83
C SER A 391 -18.54 -2.55 -6.64
N CYS A 392 -19.37 -1.54 -6.87
CA CYS A 392 -20.21 -0.90 -5.84
C CYS A 392 -21.70 -0.83 -6.21
N GLY A 393 -22.03 -1.40 -7.35
CA GLY A 393 -23.37 -1.46 -7.93
C GLY A 393 -23.30 -2.05 -9.33
N LYS A 394 -24.46 -2.28 -9.93
CA LYS A 394 -24.56 -2.74 -11.32
C LYS A 394 -23.88 -1.72 -12.24
N ASP A 395 -22.89 -2.18 -13.01
CA ASP A 395 -22.11 -1.35 -13.92
C ASP A 395 -21.46 -0.14 -13.24
N LYS A 396 -21.15 -0.22 -11.94
CA LYS A 396 -20.49 0.84 -11.17
C LYS A 396 -19.28 0.35 -10.41
N LEU A 397 -18.22 1.15 -10.38
CA LEU A 397 -17.02 0.91 -9.58
C LEU A 397 -16.76 2.06 -8.61
N LEU A 398 -16.16 1.73 -7.48
CA LEU A 398 -15.64 2.72 -6.54
C LEU A 398 -14.43 3.41 -7.15
N TYR A 399 -14.46 4.73 -7.06
CA TYR A 399 -13.34 5.58 -7.39
C TYR A 399 -13.15 6.60 -6.30
N ASN A 400 -11.90 6.95 -6.05
CA ASN A 400 -11.62 8.18 -5.36
C ASN A 400 -12.08 9.40 -6.18
N VAL A 401 -12.91 10.28 -5.61
CA VAL A 401 -13.54 11.41 -6.32
C VAL A 401 -13.25 12.78 -5.71
N GLN A 402 -12.26 12.90 -4.82
CA GLN A 402 -11.87 14.20 -4.25
C GLN A 402 -11.61 15.25 -5.35
N LYS A 403 -11.14 14.82 -6.54
CA LYS A 403 -10.83 15.68 -7.70
C LYS A 403 -11.95 16.64 -8.11
N TYR A 404 -13.20 16.31 -7.79
CA TYR A 404 -14.37 16.99 -8.33
C TYR A 404 -15.13 17.84 -7.30
N PHE A 405 -14.77 17.74 -6.02
CA PHE A 405 -15.49 18.42 -4.96
C PHE A 405 -14.53 18.91 -3.88
N THR A 406 -14.20 20.19 -3.94
CA THR A 406 -13.38 20.92 -2.95
C THR A 406 -14.01 20.99 -1.55
N TYR A 407 -15.25 20.50 -1.38
CA TYR A 407 -16.02 20.67 -0.14
C TYR A 407 -16.81 19.42 0.33
N THR A 408 -16.78 18.27 -0.36
CA THR A 408 -17.50 17.07 0.14
C THR A 408 -16.60 16.16 0.99
N LEU A 409 -17.19 15.70 2.09
CA LEU A 409 -16.61 14.79 3.09
C LEU A 409 -16.37 13.35 2.60
N LEU A 410 -16.62 13.04 1.32
CA LEU A 410 -16.60 11.68 0.80
C LEU A 410 -15.37 11.45 -0.08
N PRO A 411 -14.37 10.66 0.38
CA PRO A 411 -13.16 10.44 -0.39
C PRO A 411 -13.41 9.58 -1.64
N HIS A 412 -14.40 8.69 -1.64
CA HIS A 412 -14.76 7.88 -2.80
C HIS A 412 -16.22 8.09 -3.22
N ALA A 413 -16.53 7.71 -4.46
CA ALA A 413 -17.89 7.59 -4.94
C ALA A 413 -18.05 6.37 -5.85
N CYS A 414 -19.28 5.89 -5.92
CA CYS A 414 -19.68 4.79 -6.78
C CYS A 414 -20.11 5.33 -8.15
N MET A 415 -19.28 5.14 -9.18
CA MET A 415 -19.46 5.76 -10.50
C MET A 415 -19.74 4.74 -11.60
N GLU A 416 -20.54 5.12 -12.60
CA GLU A 416 -20.87 4.25 -13.75
C GLU A 416 -19.67 3.96 -14.65
N VAL A 417 -19.55 2.70 -15.03
CA VAL A 417 -18.68 2.19 -16.09
C VAL A 417 -19.40 2.47 -17.40
N SER A 418 -19.16 3.62 -18.04
CA SER A 418 -19.92 3.97 -19.25
C SER A 418 -19.79 2.86 -20.32
N ALA A 419 -20.93 2.37 -20.78
CA ALA A 419 -21.05 1.40 -21.85
C ALA A 419 -20.63 2.06 -23.18
N ASN A 420 -19.32 2.04 -23.46
CA ASN A 420 -18.69 2.13 -24.80
C ASN A 420 -17.15 2.29 -24.73
N GLY A 421 -16.51 1.97 -23.60
CA GLY A 421 -15.05 2.03 -23.51
C GLY A 421 -14.47 3.43 -23.72
N ARG A 422 -15.27 4.48 -23.53
CA ARG A 422 -14.78 5.85 -23.40
C ARG A 422 -14.14 5.99 -22.03
N LYS A 423 -12.91 6.51 -22.03
CA LYS A 423 -12.09 6.70 -20.84
C LYS A 423 -12.87 7.51 -19.80
N ILE A 424 -12.76 7.12 -18.54
CA ILE A 424 -13.23 7.93 -17.40
C ILE A 424 -12.62 9.35 -17.42
N ASP A 425 -11.46 9.52 -18.05
CA ASP A 425 -10.84 10.82 -18.30
C ASP A 425 -11.61 11.72 -19.30
N GLU A 426 -12.50 11.17 -20.13
CA GLU A 426 -13.32 11.91 -21.11
C GLU A 426 -14.72 12.26 -20.59
N LEU A 427 -15.16 11.71 -19.45
CA LEU A 427 -16.49 11.96 -18.89
C LEU A 427 -16.56 13.26 -18.04
N THR A 428 -15.43 13.92 -17.83
CA THR A 428 -15.34 15.14 -16.99
C THR A 428 -16.17 16.34 -17.48
N PRO A 429 -16.42 16.58 -18.78
CA PRO A 429 -17.28 17.71 -19.19
C PRO A 429 -18.77 17.35 -19.36
N LEU A 430 -19.13 16.06 -19.45
CA LEU A 430 -20.52 15.65 -19.76
C LEU A 430 -21.40 15.47 -18.51
N LEU A 431 -20.79 15.35 -17.33
CA LEU A 431 -21.51 15.45 -16.04
C LEU A 431 -21.79 16.92 -15.65
N LEU A 432 -21.31 17.89 -16.43
CA LEU A 432 -21.59 19.32 -16.30
C LEU A 432 -22.45 19.81 -17.47
N LYS A 433 -23.71 19.36 -17.52
CA LYS A 433 -24.77 20.25 -18.00
C LYS A 433 -25.66 20.59 -16.81
N PRO A 434 -25.60 21.83 -16.27
CA PRO A 434 -26.65 22.29 -15.39
C PRO A 434 -27.95 22.29 -16.22
N ARG A 435 -28.84 21.34 -15.96
CA ARG A 435 -30.23 21.52 -16.36
C ARG A 435 -30.81 22.55 -15.41
N GLY A 436 -30.77 23.80 -15.85
CA GLY A 436 -31.61 24.85 -15.29
C GLY A 436 -31.15 25.33 -13.93
N THR A 437 -31.21 26.64 -13.80
CA THR A 437 -31.32 27.37 -12.55
C THR A 437 -32.41 26.78 -11.65
N ASP A 438 -32.15 26.88 -10.35
CA ASP A 438 -33.03 26.60 -9.19
C ASP A 438 -33.11 25.14 -8.71
N VAL A 439 -33.14 24.99 -7.38
CA VAL A 439 -33.11 23.77 -6.55
C VAL A 439 -31.71 23.24 -6.19
N PHE A 440 -30.88 24.11 -5.60
CA PHE A 440 -30.03 23.71 -4.47
C PHE A 440 -30.76 24.13 -3.19
N ASN A 441 -30.69 23.28 -2.15
CA ASN A 441 -31.38 23.35 -0.85
C ASN A 441 -32.78 22.71 -0.80
N GLU A 442 -32.84 21.46 -0.34
CA GLU A 442 -33.65 21.07 0.85
C GLU A 442 -33.47 19.59 1.24
N GLU A 443 -33.13 18.68 0.32
CA GLU A 443 -33.05 17.23 0.65
C GLU A 443 -31.79 16.78 1.43
N LEU A 444 -30.71 17.57 1.45
CA LEU A 444 -29.49 17.24 2.22
C LEU A 444 -29.49 17.80 3.65
N LEU A 445 -30.44 18.68 3.98
CA LEU A 445 -30.60 19.25 5.33
C LEU A 445 -31.74 18.59 6.13
N SER A 446 -32.66 17.84 5.49
CA SER A 446 -33.75 17.16 6.20
C SER A 446 -33.34 15.86 6.90
N PHE A 447 -32.14 15.32 6.63
CA PHE A 447 -31.69 14.06 7.26
C PHE A 447 -30.94 14.25 8.59
N VAL A 448 -30.79 15.49 9.07
CA VAL A 448 -30.06 15.81 10.32
C VAL A 448 -30.98 16.37 11.42
N SER A 449 -32.30 16.49 11.21
CA SER A 449 -33.20 17.05 12.23
C SER A 449 -34.17 16.07 12.92
N ASP A 450 -34.26 14.80 12.54
CA ASP A 450 -35.19 13.86 13.22
C ASP A 450 -34.44 12.71 13.90
N VAL A 451 -33.75 13.04 15.00
CA VAL A 451 -33.49 12.11 16.12
C VAL A 451 -33.79 12.84 17.43
N HIS A 452 -35.06 12.79 17.83
CA HIS A 452 -35.48 12.73 19.23
C HIS A 452 -36.23 11.42 19.44
#